data_AF-A0A3D4Z3A8-F1
#
_entry.id   AF-A0A3D4Z3A8-F1
#
_cell.length_a   1.000
_cell.length_b   1.000
_cell.length_c   1.000
_cell.angle_alpha   90.00
_cell.angle_beta   90.00
_cell.angle_gamma   90.00
#
_symmetry.space_group_name_H-M   'P 1'
#
loop_
_entity.id
_entity.type
_entity.pdbx_description
1 polymer ?
#
loop_
_entity_poly.entity_id
_entity_poly.type
_entity_poly.pdbx_seq_one_letter_code
_entity_poly.pdbx_strand_id
1 'polypeptide(L)' 'AKVDLIRAEIALKENEMERREITSPLNGKVHEVAASEGSQVKAGDFLMEIFQVNPIEFSFEVPKGQVGFLELGM' A
#
# COMPACT_ATOMS: atom_id res chain seq x y z
N ALA A 1 17.63 -29.77 15.03
CA ALA A 1 18.58 -29.44 13.94
C ALA A 1 18.00 -29.67 12.56
N LYS A 2 17.87 -30.92 12.06
CA LYS A 2 17.40 -31.17 10.67
C LYS A 2 15.92 -30.82 10.43
N VAL A 3 15.08 -31.04 11.45
CA VAL A 3 13.66 -30.65 11.41
C VAL A 3 13.50 -29.14 11.34
N ASP A 4 14.35 -28.38 12.02
CA ASP A 4 14.29 -26.92 12.05
C ASP A 4 14.69 -26.30 10.71
N LEU A 5 15.70 -26.87 10.04
CA LEU A 5 16.10 -26.48 8.68
C LEU A 5 14.97 -26.71 7.67
N ILE A 6 14.35 -27.90 7.69
CA ILE A 6 13.25 -28.23 6.77
C ILE A 6 12.04 -27.32 7.02
N ARG A 7 11.75 -26.98 8.28
CA ARG A 7 10.69 -26.02 8.62
C ARG A 7 11.00 -24.62 8.07
N ALA A 8 12.25 -24.17 8.15
CA ALA A 8 12.66 -22.89 7.56
C ALA A 8 12.54 -22.90 6.03
N GLU A 9 12.90 -24.00 5.37
CA GLU A 9 12.73 -24.16 3.92
C GLU A 9 11.26 -24.15 3.50
N ILE A 10 10.37 -24.80 4.27
CA ILE A 10 8.92 -24.78 4.02
C ILE A 10 8.38 -23.36 4.16
N ALA A 11 8.71 -22.68 5.26
CA ALA A 11 8.25 -21.31 5.51
C ALA A 11 8.73 -20.33 4.42
N LEU A 12 9.95 -20.51 3.92
CA LEU A 12 10.46 -19.70 2.80
C LEU A 12 9.64 -19.94 1.52
N LYS A 13 9.37 -21.21 1.18
CA LYS A 13 8.58 -21.54 -0.01
C LYS A 13 7.13 -21.09 0.10
N GLU A 14 6.52 -21.18 1.27
CA GLU A 14 5.18 -20.68 1.53
C GLU A 14 5.12 -19.16 1.28
N ASN A 15 6.09 -18.40 1.81
CA ASN A 15 6.15 -16.96 1.59
C ASN A 15 6.37 -16.61 0.11
N GLU A 16 7.22 -17.36 -0.61
CA GLU A 16 7.39 -17.18 -2.06
C GLU A 16 6.09 -17.43 -2.83
N MET A 17 5.26 -18.38 -2.39
CA MET A 17 3.96 -18.65 -3.00
C MET A 17 2.97 -17.52 -2.73
N GLU A 18 2.87 -17.05 -1.49
CA GLU A 18 1.99 -15.93 -1.13
C GLU A 18 2.33 -14.66 -1.92
N ARG A 19 3.62 -14.38 -2.10
CA ARG A 19 4.09 -13.20 -2.85
C ARG A 19 3.76 -13.22 -4.35
N ARG A 20 3.26 -14.34 -4.90
CA ARG A 20 2.78 -14.40 -6.30
C ARG A 20 1.44 -13.70 -6.49
N GLU A 21 0.63 -13.62 -5.43
CA GLU A 21 -0.64 -12.92 -5.44
C GLU A 21 -0.47 -11.56 -4.77
N ILE A 22 -0.41 -10.51 -5.60
CA ILE A 22 -0.32 -9.14 -5.10
C ILE A 22 -1.74 -8.64 -4.85
N THR A 23 -2.08 -8.47 -3.57
CA THR A 23 -3.38 -7.95 -3.13
C THR A 23 -3.24 -6.49 -2.66
N SER A 24 -4.37 -5.77 -2.64
CA SER A 24 -4.35 -4.39 -2.16
C SER A 24 -4.05 -4.34 -0.66
N PRO A 25 -3.11 -3.50 -0.20
CA PRO A 25 -2.85 -3.30 1.21
C PRO A 25 -3.93 -2.45 1.91
N LEU A 26 -4.79 -1.79 1.14
CA LEU A 26 -5.78 -0.84 1.64
C LEU A 26 -7.13 -0.98 0.94
N ASN A 27 -8.18 -0.50 1.59
CA ASN A 27 -9.49 -0.37 0.98
C ASN A 27 -9.54 0.93 0.20
N GLY A 28 -9.75 0.86 -1.12
CA GLY A 28 -9.74 2.04 -1.97
C GLY A 28 -10.32 1.75 -3.35
N LYS A 29 -10.17 2.72 -4.26
CA LYS A 29 -10.54 2.60 -5.67
C LYS A 29 -9.28 2.52 -6.52
N VAL A 30 -9.26 1.58 -7.46
CA VAL A 30 -8.17 1.48 -8.46
C VAL A 30 -8.25 2.71 -9.34
N HIS A 31 -7.15 3.48 -9.38
CA HIS A 31 -7.01 4.64 -10.24
C HIS A 31 -6.50 4.20 -11.62
N GLU A 32 -5.41 3.45 -11.63
CA GLU A 32 -4.74 2.99 -12.84
C GLU A 32 -4.14 1.61 -12.62
N VAL A 33 -4.10 0.81 -13.69
CA VAL A 33 -3.36 -0.45 -13.76
C VAL A 33 -2.34 -0.31 -14.89
N ALA A 34 -1.07 -0.19 -14.53
CA ALA A 34 0.04 -0.04 -15.46
C ALA A 34 0.48 -1.37 -16.07
N ALA A 35 0.26 -2.48 -15.35
CA ALA A 35 0.61 -3.82 -15.82
C ALA A 35 -0.46 -4.40 -16.75
N SER A 36 -0.03 -5.00 -17.87
CA SER A 36 -0.91 -5.76 -18.78
C SER A 36 -0.62 -7.26 -18.70
N GLU A 37 -1.59 -8.10 -19.08
CA GLU A 37 -1.39 -9.54 -19.16
C GLU A 37 -0.19 -9.89 -20.05
N GLY A 38 0.67 -10.80 -19.58
CA GLY A 38 1.90 -11.19 -20.29
C GLY A 38 3.08 -10.23 -20.13
N SER A 39 2.90 -9.09 -19.44
CA SER A 39 4.01 -8.17 -19.15
C SER A 39 5.02 -8.81 -18.20
N GLN A 40 6.31 -8.67 -18.51
CA GLN A 40 7.37 -9.05 -17.58
C GLN A 40 7.54 -7.94 -16.54
N VAL A 41 7.39 -8.30 -15.27
CA VAL A 41 7.52 -7.38 -14.13
C VAL A 41 8.54 -7.91 -13.14
N LYS A 42 9.20 -7.00 -12.42
CA LYS A 42 10.19 -7.30 -11.38
C LYS A 42 9.68 -6.85 -10.01
N ALA A 43 10.32 -7.36 -8.96
CA ALA A 43 10.04 -6.91 -7.62
C ALA A 43 10.34 -5.41 -7.48
N GLY A 44 9.32 -4.65 -7.09
CA GLY A 44 9.39 -3.20 -6.95
C GLY A 44 8.85 -2.40 -8.15
N ASP A 45 8.45 -3.07 -9.23
CA ASP A 45 7.81 -2.39 -10.36
C ASP A 45 6.42 -1.87 -9.96
N PHE A 46 6.05 -0.73 -10.55
CA PHE A 46 4.73 -0.14 -10.37
C PHE A 46 3.71 -0.91 -11.21
N LEU A 47 2.74 -1.55 -10.54
CA LEU A 47 1.72 -2.36 -11.19
C LEU A 47 0.35 -1.67 -11.23
N MET A 48 -0.03 -1.02 -10.13
CA MET A 48 -1.32 -0.36 -9.99
C MET A 48 -1.23 0.76 -8.95
N GLU A 49 -2.13 1.73 -9.08
CA GLU A 49 -2.36 2.77 -8.10
C GLU A 49 -3.78 2.67 -7.53
N ILE A 50 -3.89 2.78 -6.21
CA ILE A 50 -5.16 2.68 -5.50
C ILE A 50 -5.27 3.91 -4.60
N PHE A 51 -6.37 4.66 -4.77
CA PHE A 51 -6.68 5.80 -3.93
C PHE A 51 -7.73 5.45 -2.90
N GLN A 52 -7.43 5.78 -1.66
CA GLN A 52 -8.42 5.83 -0.60
C GLN A 52 -9.03 7.23 -0.56
N VAL A 53 -10.25 7.36 -1.06
CA VAL A 53 -10.94 8.67 -1.16
C VAL A 53 -11.60 9.06 0.18
N ASN A 54 -11.67 8.17 1.17
CA ASN A 54 -12.27 8.46 2.46
C ASN A 54 -11.39 7.93 3.61
N PRO A 55 -11.00 8.77 4.58
CA PRO A 55 -11.25 10.21 4.70
C PRO A 55 -10.32 11.04 3.79
N ILE A 56 -10.79 12.21 3.34
CA ILE A 56 -9.94 13.22 2.68
C ILE A 56 -9.38 14.14 3.75
N GLU A 57 -8.06 14.21 3.88
CA GLU A 57 -7.38 15.18 4.74
C GLU A 57 -7.03 16.43 3.94
N PHE A 58 -7.38 17.61 4.47
CA PHE A 58 -7.05 18.89 3.87
C PHE A 58 -6.09 19.63 4.80
N SER A 59 -4.93 20.02 4.29
CA SER A 59 -3.97 20.86 5.02
C SER A 59 -3.93 22.24 4.39
N PHE A 60 -3.97 23.28 5.21
CA PHE A 60 -3.87 24.68 4.79
C PHE A 60 -2.98 25.44 5.75
N GLU A 61 -2.19 26.36 5.22
CA GLU A 61 -1.33 27.23 6.02
C GLU A 61 -2.12 28.46 6.46
N VAL A 62 -2.11 28.73 7.77
CA VAL A 62 -2.81 29.88 8.34
C VAL A 62 -1.79 30.93 8.78
N PRO A 63 -1.89 32.18 8.30
CA PRO A 63 -1.07 33.27 8.79
C PRO A 63 -1.30 33.51 10.29
N LYS A 64 -0.22 33.77 11.05
CA LYS A 64 -0.26 33.91 12.53
C LYS A 64 -1.30 34.91 13.06
N GLY A 65 -1.64 35.94 12.30
CA GLY A 65 -2.65 36.94 12.68
C GLY A 65 -4.10 36.46 12.61
N GLN A 66 -4.38 35.31 11.97
CA GLN A 66 -5.73 34.77 11.76
C GLN A 66 -5.99 33.49 12.58
N VAL A 67 -5.01 33.04 13.38
CA VAL A 67 -5.10 31.84 14.21
C VAL A 67 -6.18 31.97 15.30
N GLY A 68 -6.50 33.19 15.74
CA GLY A 68 -7.54 33.45 16.74
C GLY A 68 -8.97 33.17 16.30
N PHE A 69 -9.21 32.88 15.01
CA PHE A 69 -10.54 32.57 14.46
C PHE A 69 -10.74 31.07 14.14
N LEU A 70 -9.75 30.21 14.42
CA LEU A 70 -9.84 28.77 14.19
C LEU A 70 -10.23 28.05 15.47
N GLU A 71 -11.40 27.41 15.48
CA GLU A 71 -11.79 26.46 16.51
C GLU A 71 -11.64 25.04 15.98
N LEU A 72 -11.04 24.15 16.77
CA LEU A 72 -10.93 22.73 16.45
C LEU A 72 -12.33 22.10 16.43
N GLY A 73 -12.75 21.59 15.26
CA GLY A 73 -14.04 20.91 15.09
C GLY A 73 -15.11 21.70 14.33
N MET A 74 -14.75 22.85 13.73
CA MET A 74 -15.53 23.50 12.67
C MET A 74 -15.05 23.09 11.27
#